data_AF-A0A2T2R471-F1
#
_entry.id   AF-A0A2T2R471-F1
#
_cell.length_a   1.000
_cell.length_b   1.000
_cell.length_c   1.000
_cell.angle_alpha   90.00
_cell.angle_beta   90.00
_cell.angle_gamma   90.00
#
_symmetry.space_group_name_H-M   'P 1'
#
loop_
_entity.id
_entity.type
_entity.pdbx_description
1 polymer ?
#
loop_
_entity_poly.entity_id
_entity_poly.type
_entity_poly.pdbx_seq_one_letter_code
_entity_poly.pdbx_strand_id
1 'polypeptide(L)'
;MQIGPKYKICRRLGTSVFEKCQTQKYALSESRRRDDNRNRRQSKYGEQLLEKQKVRYTYGVAEKQFSRWVNKAMDSHELSPVEALFRRLETRLDNVVYKLGFARSRQMARQLVAHGHINVNEKRMDRLEEKNEDYTPPAWLSVDYGTQQGEVENIPHFKTTEQAYDLASVIEFYSR
;
A
#
# COMPACT_ATOMS: atom_id res chain seq x y z
N MET A 1 8.41 2.99 -10.11
CA MET A 1 7.69 4.29 -10.04
C MET A 1 8.61 5.28 -9.34
N GLN A 2 9.01 6.36 -10.00
CA GLN A 2 9.76 7.41 -9.32
C GLN A 2 8.81 8.23 -8.47
N ILE A 3 9.09 8.32 -7.17
CA ILE A 3 8.26 9.03 -6.20
C ILE A 3 8.91 10.36 -5.92
N GLY A 4 8.19 11.44 -6.22
CA GLY A 4 8.60 12.79 -5.87
C GLY A 4 8.55 13.07 -4.36
N PRO A 5 8.56 14.34 -3.95
CA PRO A 5 8.55 14.72 -2.53
C PRO A 5 7.34 14.16 -1.77
N LYS A 6 7.58 13.25 -0.81
CA LYS A 6 6.54 12.52 -0.06
C LYS A 6 5.54 13.44 0.65
N TYR A 7 6.01 14.50 1.32
CA TYR A 7 5.13 15.45 2.04
C TYR A 7 4.17 16.18 1.09
N LYS A 8 4.59 16.48 -0.15
CA LYS A 8 3.71 17.10 -1.15
C LYS A 8 2.58 16.14 -1.58
N ILE A 9 2.88 14.84 -1.65
CA ILE A 9 1.91 13.81 -2.01
C ILE A 9 0.91 13.59 -0.86
N CYS A 10 1.39 13.48 0.38
CA CYS A 10 0.52 13.31 1.55
C CYS A 10 -0.40 14.51 1.78
N ARG A 11 0.06 15.73 1.51
CA ARG A 11 -0.80 16.91 1.54
C ARG A 11 -2.01 16.81 0.61
N ARG A 12 -1.82 16.19 -0.56
CA ARG A 12 -2.88 16.04 -1.56
C ARG A 12 -3.79 14.86 -1.29
N LEU A 13 -3.24 13.75 -0.79
CA LEU A 13 -3.93 12.46 -0.72
C LEU A 13 -4.28 11.99 0.71
N GLY A 14 -3.79 12.70 1.73
CA GLY A 14 -3.93 12.37 3.13
C GLY A 14 -2.67 11.78 3.78
N THR A 15 -2.68 11.73 5.11
CA THR A 15 -1.60 11.22 5.96
C THR A 15 -1.41 9.71 5.87
N SER A 16 -2.45 8.96 5.47
CA SER A 16 -2.45 7.49 5.43
C SER A 16 -1.60 6.87 4.31
N VAL A 17 -1.13 7.67 3.35
CA VAL A 17 -0.42 7.17 2.16
C VAL A 17 1.00 6.68 2.45
N PHE A 18 1.73 7.40 3.32
CA PHE A 18 3.12 7.06 3.65
C PHE A 18 3.33 7.08 5.15
N GLU A 19 4.13 6.13 5.63
CA GLU A 19 4.52 6.00 7.05
C GLU A 19 5.23 7.29 7.53
N LYS A 20 6.03 7.90 6.64
CA LYS A 20 6.72 9.18 6.92
C LYS A 20 5.74 10.33 7.24
N CYS A 21 4.52 10.29 6.74
CA CYS A 21 3.51 11.33 6.93
C CYS A 21 2.68 11.14 8.21
N GLN A 22 2.87 10.03 8.92
CA GLN A 22 2.26 9.78 10.22
C GLN A 22 3.13 10.28 11.38
N THR A 23 4.31 10.84 11.08
CA THR A 23 5.25 11.34 12.09
C THR A 23 4.89 12.74 12.60
N GLN A 24 5.27 13.05 13.84
CA GLN A 24 5.09 14.38 14.43
C GLN A 24 5.76 15.49 13.59
N LYS A 25 6.86 15.16 12.90
CA LYS A 25 7.55 16.08 11.97
C LYS A 25 6.64 16.51 10.81
N TYR A 26 5.79 15.62 10.30
CA TYR A 26 4.82 15.97 9.25
C TYR A 26 3.72 16.88 9.82
N ALA A 27 3.17 16.56 10.99
CA ALA A 27 2.15 17.38 11.64
C ALA A 27 2.65 18.83 11.87
N LEU A 28 3.88 18.99 12.36
CA LEU A 28 4.53 20.30 12.53
C LEU A 28 4.85 21.02 11.20
N SER A 29 4.99 20.27 10.10
CA SER A 29 5.18 20.86 8.77
C SER A 29 3.86 21.39 8.21
N GLU A 30 2.76 20.68 8.49
CA GLU A 30 1.43 21.09 8.06
C GLU A 30 0.93 22.30 8.85
N SER A 31 1.15 22.33 10.17
CA SER A 31 0.73 23.47 11.01
C SER A 31 1.44 24.79 10.68
N ARG A 32 2.66 24.72 10.13
CA ARG A 32 3.43 25.91 9.71
C ARG A 32 3.00 26.49 8.37
N ARG A 33 2.13 25.81 7.63
CA ARG A 33 1.72 26.22 6.29
C ARG A 33 0.63 27.28 6.39
N ARG A 34 0.75 28.35 5.59
CA ARG A 34 -0.37 29.28 5.39
C ARG A 34 -1.47 28.59 4.60
N ASP A 35 -2.67 28.67 5.13
CA ASP A 35 -3.85 28.08 4.53
C ASP A 35 -4.25 28.92 3.31
N ASP A 36 -3.75 28.52 2.14
CA ASP A 36 -4.14 29.14 0.87
C ASP A 36 -5.49 28.53 0.48
N ASN A 37 -6.52 28.95 1.23
CA ASN A 37 -7.77 28.24 1.42
C ASN A 37 -8.67 28.39 0.17
N ARG A 38 -8.31 27.70 -0.91
CA ARG A 38 -9.20 27.46 -2.04
C ARG A 38 -9.95 26.17 -1.76
N ASN A 39 -10.88 26.23 -0.82
CA ASN A 39 -11.76 25.13 -0.46
C ASN A 39 -12.76 24.89 -1.61
N ARG A 40 -12.28 24.32 -2.72
CA ARG A 40 -13.08 23.97 -3.89
C ARG A 40 -13.75 22.64 -3.60
N ARG A 41 -15.08 22.64 -3.57
CA ARG A 41 -15.87 21.42 -3.50
C ARG A 41 -15.46 20.49 -4.64
N GLN A 42 -15.07 19.27 -4.29
CA GLN A 42 -14.65 18.27 -5.28
C GLN A 42 -15.88 17.71 -6.00
N SER A 43 -15.72 17.36 -7.27
CA SER A 43 -16.73 16.61 -8.01
C SER A 43 -16.63 15.12 -7.64
N LYS A 44 -17.70 14.35 -7.87
CA LYS A 44 -17.70 12.89 -7.67
C LYS A 44 -16.53 12.20 -8.41
N TYR A 45 -16.19 12.68 -9.62
CA TYR A 45 -15.03 12.20 -10.36
C TYR A 45 -13.70 12.53 -9.65
N GLY A 46 -13.59 13.74 -9.10
CA GLY A 46 -12.41 14.16 -8.34
C GLY A 46 -12.17 13.32 -7.09
N GLU A 47 -13.24 12.99 -6.36
CA GLU A 47 -13.19 12.13 -5.18
C GLU A 47 -12.72 10.71 -5.54
N GLN A 48 -13.33 10.10 -6.55
CA GLN A 48 -12.92 8.78 -7.06
C GLN A 48 -11.47 8.77 -7.58
N LEU A 49 -11.06 9.83 -8.28
CA LEU A 49 -9.68 9.99 -8.74
C LEU A 49 -8.71 10.07 -7.57
N LEU A 50 -9.06 10.78 -6.50
CA LEU A 50 -8.21 10.89 -5.30
C LEU A 50 -8.07 9.56 -4.59
N GLU A 51 -9.16 8.79 -4.44
CA GLU A 51 -9.09 7.44 -3.85
C GLU A 51 -8.23 6.50 -4.70
N LYS A 52 -8.39 6.53 -6.03
CA LYS A 52 -7.49 5.79 -6.94
C LYS A 52 -6.03 6.17 -6.71
N GLN A 53 -5.74 7.47 -6.66
CA GLN A 53 -4.38 7.94 -6.42
C GLN A 53 -3.88 7.50 -5.03
N LYS A 54 -4.72 7.58 -3.99
CA LYS A 54 -4.37 7.16 -2.62
C LYS A 54 -3.91 5.70 -2.62
N VAL A 55 -4.72 4.77 -3.14
CA VAL A 55 -4.38 3.34 -3.25
C VAL A 55 -3.07 3.15 -4.02
N ARG A 56 -2.96 3.79 -5.19
CA ARG A 56 -1.78 3.66 -6.06
C ARG A 56 -0.49 4.09 -5.36
N TYR A 57 -0.51 5.21 -4.64
CA TYR A 57 0.67 5.71 -3.93
C TYR A 57 0.98 4.90 -2.68
N THR A 58 -0.03 4.42 -1.94
CA THR A 58 0.15 3.55 -0.76
C THR A 58 0.91 2.29 -1.15
N TYR A 59 0.45 1.58 -2.19
CA TYR A 59 1.12 0.36 -2.67
C TYR A 59 2.31 0.66 -3.61
N GLY A 60 2.56 1.92 -3.99
CA GLY A 60 3.66 2.33 -4.87
C GLY A 60 3.62 1.69 -6.27
N VAL A 61 2.43 1.55 -6.85
CA VAL A 61 2.20 0.89 -8.15
C VAL A 61 2.16 1.90 -9.29
N ALA A 62 2.70 1.56 -10.46
CA ALA A 62 2.58 2.43 -11.63
C ALA A 62 1.14 2.41 -12.20
N GLU A 63 0.67 3.52 -12.78
CA GLU A 63 -0.70 3.64 -13.32
C GLU A 63 -1.06 2.52 -14.30
N LYS A 64 -0.16 2.23 -15.25
CA LYS A 64 -0.36 1.18 -16.27
C LYS A 64 -0.53 -0.20 -15.63
N GLN A 65 0.25 -0.50 -14.59
CA GLN A 65 0.16 -1.76 -13.87
C GLN A 65 -1.12 -1.83 -13.03
N PHE A 66 -1.47 -0.72 -12.36
CA PHE A 66 -2.68 -0.62 -11.56
C PHE A 66 -3.94 -0.80 -12.40
N SER A 67 -4.05 -0.10 -13.53
CA SER A 67 -5.18 -0.26 -14.46
C SER A 67 -5.32 -1.69 -14.97
N ARG A 68 -4.21 -2.36 -15.32
CA ARG A 68 -4.25 -3.78 -15.72
C ARG A 68 -4.79 -4.68 -14.62
N TRP A 69 -4.47 -4.37 -13.37
CA TRP A 69 -4.94 -5.17 -12.23
C TRP A 69 -6.40 -4.95 -11.92
N VAL A 70 -6.89 -3.71 -12.04
CA VAL A 70 -8.30 -3.40 -11.92
C VAL A 70 -9.09 -4.09 -13.01
N ASN A 71 -8.69 -3.97 -14.29
CA ASN A 71 -9.38 -4.62 -15.40
C ASN A 71 -9.45 -6.15 -15.19
N LYS A 72 -8.31 -6.78 -14.90
CA LYS A 72 -8.28 -8.22 -14.60
C LYS A 72 -9.10 -8.62 -13.36
N ALA A 73 -9.41 -7.69 -12.45
CA ALA A 73 -10.22 -7.94 -11.26
C ALA A 73 -11.71 -7.74 -11.57
N MET A 74 -12.04 -6.89 -12.53
CA MET A 74 -13.38 -6.76 -13.10
C MET A 74 -13.73 -7.95 -13.99
N ASP A 75 -12.75 -8.48 -14.73
CA ASP A 75 -12.91 -9.65 -15.61
C ASP A 75 -13.05 -10.97 -14.84
N SER A 76 -12.57 -11.02 -13.59
CA SER A 76 -12.66 -12.25 -12.79
C SER A 76 -14.07 -12.45 -12.25
N HIS A 77 -14.72 -13.56 -12.62
CA HIS A 77 -16.08 -13.90 -12.19
C HIS A 77 -16.16 -14.59 -10.82
N GLU A 78 -15.03 -15.04 -10.26
CA GLU A 78 -15.00 -15.86 -9.04
C GLU A 78 -15.19 -15.05 -7.75
N LEU A 79 -14.77 -13.77 -7.73
CA LEU A 79 -14.82 -12.90 -6.54
C LEU A 79 -15.38 -11.52 -6.89
N SER A 80 -15.86 -10.80 -5.88
CA SER A 80 -16.17 -9.37 -6.02
C SER A 80 -14.93 -8.62 -6.55
N PRO A 81 -15.07 -7.71 -7.54
CA PRO A 81 -13.94 -6.97 -8.11
C PRO A 81 -13.10 -6.23 -7.06
N VAL A 82 -13.75 -5.75 -5.99
CA VAL A 82 -13.08 -5.09 -4.86
C VAL A 82 -12.16 -6.06 -4.13
N GLU A 83 -12.65 -7.26 -3.80
CA GLU A 83 -11.88 -8.27 -3.09
C GLU A 83 -10.77 -8.85 -3.96
N ALA A 84 -11.04 -9.08 -5.25
CA ALA A 84 -10.04 -9.53 -6.21
C ALA A 84 -8.89 -8.52 -6.36
N LEU A 85 -9.19 -7.22 -6.42
CA LEU A 85 -8.19 -6.16 -6.46
C LEU A 85 -7.42 -6.09 -5.14
N PHE A 86 -8.11 -6.12 -4.00
CA PHE A 86 -7.49 -6.10 -2.67
C PHE A 86 -6.51 -7.25 -2.49
N ARG A 87 -6.95 -8.48 -2.78
CA ARG A 87 -6.12 -9.69 -2.69
C ARG A 87 -4.84 -9.52 -3.49
N ARG A 88 -4.93 -9.06 -4.74
CA ARG A 88 -3.75 -8.83 -5.58
C ARG A 88 -2.80 -7.75 -5.05
N LEU A 89 -3.33 -6.72 -4.39
CA LEU A 89 -2.51 -5.67 -3.77
C LEU A 89 -1.80 -6.20 -2.51
N GLU A 90 -2.51 -6.96 -1.68
CA GLU A 90 -1.96 -7.49 -0.43
C GLU A 90 -0.95 -8.62 -0.65
N THR A 91 -1.18 -9.52 -1.62
CA THR A 91 -0.31 -10.66 -1.91
C THR A 91 1.01 -10.29 -2.60
N ARG A 92 1.24 -9.01 -2.90
CA ARG A 92 2.51 -8.59 -3.48
C ARG A 92 3.64 -8.85 -2.48
N LEU A 93 4.75 -9.40 -2.96
CA LEU A 93 5.91 -9.71 -2.12
C LEU A 93 6.43 -8.50 -1.35
N ASP A 94 6.49 -7.32 -1.97
CA ASP A 94 6.93 -6.09 -1.28
C ASP A 94 5.97 -5.66 -0.16
N ASN A 95 4.66 -5.89 -0.34
CA ASN A 95 3.68 -5.61 0.69
C ASN A 95 3.70 -6.67 1.81
N VAL A 96 3.84 -7.95 1.47
CA VAL A 96 4.02 -9.03 2.45
C VAL A 96 5.24 -8.76 3.32
N VAL A 97 6.41 -8.48 2.75
CA VAL A 97 7.64 -8.16 3.50
C VAL A 97 7.44 -6.97 4.46
N TYR A 98 6.73 -5.93 4.01
CA TYR A 98 6.37 -4.82 4.88
C TYR A 98 5.42 -5.24 6.01
N LYS A 99 4.42 -6.08 5.72
CA LYS A 99 3.47 -6.65 6.69
C LYS A 99 4.06 -7.75 7.58
N LEU A 100 5.24 -8.28 7.28
CA LEU A 100 6.01 -9.14 8.18
C LEU A 100 6.89 -8.31 9.14
N GLY A 101 6.98 -6.99 8.94
CA GLY A 101 7.79 -6.11 9.76
C GLY A 101 9.27 -6.05 9.39
N PHE A 102 9.71 -6.79 8.36
CA PHE A 102 11.11 -6.80 7.89
C PHE A 102 11.57 -5.49 7.25
N ALA A 103 10.64 -4.56 6.99
CA ALA A 103 10.98 -3.23 6.50
C ALA A 103 10.14 -2.15 7.18
N ARG A 104 10.78 -1.03 7.50
CA ARG A 104 10.11 0.13 8.13
C ARG A 104 9.13 0.86 7.22
N SER A 105 9.24 0.70 5.91
CA SER A 105 8.33 1.31 4.93
C SER A 105 8.15 0.43 3.71
N ARG A 106 7.01 0.57 3.02
CA ARG A 106 6.75 -0.17 1.77
C ARG A 106 7.79 0.08 0.67
N GLN A 107 8.36 1.29 0.62
CA GLN A 107 9.42 1.61 -0.35
C GLN A 107 10.71 0.88 -0.04
N MET A 108 11.03 0.77 1.26
CA MET A 108 12.16 -0.01 1.71
C MET A 108 11.97 -1.49 1.42
N ALA A 109 10.81 -2.06 1.76
CA ALA A 109 10.49 -3.45 1.44
C ALA A 109 10.67 -3.75 -0.06
N ARG A 110 10.22 -2.84 -0.93
CA ARG A 110 10.44 -2.97 -2.38
C ARG A 110 11.92 -2.92 -2.76
N GLN A 111 12.70 -2.05 -2.13
CA GLN A 111 14.14 -1.99 -2.37
C GLN A 111 14.81 -3.30 -1.93
N LEU A 112 14.42 -3.87 -0.78
CA LEU A 112 14.92 -5.17 -0.32
C LEU A 112 14.62 -6.25 -1.35
N VAL A 113 13.36 -6.35 -1.76
CA VAL A 113 12.92 -7.34 -2.77
C VAL A 113 13.64 -7.13 -4.12
N ALA A 114 13.78 -5.88 -4.58
CA ALA A 114 14.41 -5.58 -5.87
C ALA A 114 15.92 -5.88 -5.90
N HIS A 115 16.61 -5.72 -4.77
CA HIS A 115 18.01 -6.10 -4.62
C HIS A 115 18.21 -7.60 -4.33
N GLY A 116 17.11 -8.36 -4.23
CA GLY A 116 17.17 -9.80 -4.03
C GLY A 116 17.18 -10.20 -2.56
N HIS A 117 17.06 -9.30 -1.61
CA HIS A 117 17.31 -9.57 -0.21
C HIS A 117 16.32 -10.48 0.55
N ILE A 118 15.29 -10.99 -0.14
CA ILE A 118 14.21 -11.79 0.42
C ILE A 118 14.15 -13.13 -0.31
N ASN A 119 14.10 -14.22 0.45
CA ASN A 119 13.94 -15.58 -0.06
C ASN A 119 12.47 -16.02 0.01
N VAL A 120 11.98 -16.73 -1.02
CA VAL A 120 10.64 -17.34 -1.03
C VAL A 120 10.78 -18.80 -1.43
N ASN A 121 10.33 -19.73 -0.58
CA ASN A 121 10.31 -21.18 -0.84
C ASN A 121 11.65 -21.72 -1.37
N GLU A 122 12.75 -21.43 -0.67
CA GLU A 122 14.10 -21.93 -0.93
C GLU A 122 14.74 -21.56 -2.29
N LYS A 123 14.07 -20.77 -3.14
CA LYS A 123 14.69 -20.15 -4.33
C LYS A 123 15.24 -18.76 -3.97
N ARG A 124 16.57 -18.69 -3.95
CA ARG A 124 17.38 -17.55 -3.53
C ARG A 124 17.43 -16.44 -4.60
N MET A 125 17.24 -15.20 -4.16
CA MET A 125 18.13 -14.09 -4.53
C MET A 125 18.63 -13.49 -3.20
N ASP A 126 19.69 -12.69 -3.19
CA ASP A 126 20.55 -12.54 -2.00
C ASP A 126 20.11 -11.59 -0.87
N ARG A 127 19.77 -12.16 0.31
CA ARG A 127 19.87 -11.76 1.76
C ARG A 127 19.84 -10.27 2.20
N LEU A 128 18.94 -9.91 3.14
CA LEU A 128 19.09 -8.80 4.12
C LEU A 128 18.71 -9.16 5.55
N GLU A 129 19.31 -8.39 6.46
CA GLU A 129 18.96 -8.27 7.87
C GLU A 129 18.44 -6.85 8.16
N GLU A 130 17.17 -6.71 8.56
CA GLU A 130 16.70 -5.56 9.33
C GLU A 130 15.57 -5.97 10.29
N LYS A 131 15.71 -5.63 11.57
CA LYS A 131 14.71 -5.87 12.63
C LYS A 131 13.87 -4.62 12.86
N ASN A 132 12.57 -4.82 13.09
CA ASN A 132 11.65 -3.78 13.55
C ASN A 132 10.87 -4.37 14.74
N GLU A 133 11.20 -3.96 15.97
CA GLU A 133 10.80 -4.64 17.21
C GLU A 133 9.34 -4.37 17.64
N ASP A 134 8.66 -3.39 17.04
CA ASP A 134 7.37 -2.89 17.53
C ASP A 134 6.14 -3.25 16.67
N TYR A 135 6.22 -4.24 15.77
CA TYR A 135 5.17 -4.52 14.78
C TYR A 135 4.54 -5.92 14.91
N THR A 136 3.22 -5.99 15.07
CA THR A 136 2.44 -7.24 15.03
C THR A 136 1.91 -7.53 13.61
N PRO A 137 2.16 -8.73 13.06
CA PRO A 137 1.71 -9.09 11.72
C PRO A 137 0.19 -9.31 11.68
N PRO A 138 -0.45 -9.10 10.52
CA PRO A 138 -1.87 -9.38 10.34
C PRO A 138 -2.15 -10.90 10.37
N ALA A 139 -3.36 -11.29 10.80
CA ALA A 139 -3.75 -12.67 11.11
C ALA A 139 -3.62 -13.73 9.98
N TRP A 140 -3.27 -13.34 8.75
CA TRP A 140 -3.04 -14.26 7.63
C TRP A 140 -1.54 -14.53 7.38
N LEU A 141 -0.66 -13.94 8.21
CA LEU A 141 0.79 -14.10 8.18
C LEU A 141 1.28 -14.54 9.55
N SER A 142 2.11 -15.58 9.58
CA SER A 142 2.87 -15.98 10.76
C SER A 142 4.34 -15.57 10.58
N VAL A 143 4.98 -15.06 11.62
CA VAL A 143 6.38 -14.63 11.59
C VAL A 143 7.13 -15.29 12.73
N ASP A 144 8.20 -16.01 12.41
CA ASP A 144 9.22 -16.39 13.36
C ASP A 144 10.36 -15.36 13.30
N TYR A 145 10.42 -14.52 14.33
CA TYR A 145 11.44 -13.47 14.47
C TYR A 145 12.83 -14.01 14.83
N GLY A 146 12.93 -15.25 15.32
CA GLY A 146 14.21 -15.89 15.62
C GLY A 146 14.94 -16.32 14.35
N THR A 147 14.21 -16.92 13.41
CA THR A 147 14.75 -17.41 12.13
C THR A 147 14.58 -16.41 10.98
N GLN A 148 13.87 -15.30 11.21
CA GLN A 148 13.48 -14.33 10.17
C GLN A 148 12.69 -14.97 9.03
N GLN A 149 11.83 -15.94 9.36
CA GLN A 149 10.97 -16.62 8.42
C GLN A 149 9.53 -16.15 8.60
N GLY A 150 8.81 -16.02 7.49
CA GLY A 150 7.40 -15.68 7.49
C GLY A 150 6.62 -16.66 6.64
N GLU A 151 5.54 -17.21 7.18
CA GLU A 151 4.65 -18.13 6.49
C GLU A 151 3.31 -17.45 6.17
N VAL A 152 2.81 -17.70 4.96
CA VAL A 152 1.50 -17.23 4.52
C VAL A 152 0.50 -18.35 4.77
N GLU A 153 -0.21 -18.29 5.89
CA GLU A 153 -1.15 -19.35 6.29
C GLU A 153 -2.47 -19.25 5.51
N ASN A 154 -2.93 -18.03 5.23
CA ASN A 154 -4.25 -17.79 4.66
C ASN A 154 -4.24 -16.71 3.57
N ILE A 155 -5.29 -16.74 2.74
CA ILE A 155 -5.55 -15.70 1.76
C ILE A 155 -6.13 -14.47 2.48
N PRO A 156 -5.64 -13.25 2.21
CA PRO A 156 -6.21 -12.05 2.80
C PRO A 156 -7.64 -11.81 2.28
N HIS A 157 -8.60 -11.77 3.20
CA HIS A 157 -9.97 -11.35 2.92
C HIS A 157 -10.13 -9.84 3.11
N PHE A 158 -10.92 -9.22 2.24
CA PHE A 158 -11.19 -7.78 2.32
C PHE A 158 -12.13 -7.48 3.50
N LYS A 159 -11.66 -6.65 4.45
CA LYS A 159 -12.48 -6.07 5.53
C LYS A 159 -12.51 -4.55 5.38
N THR A 160 -13.69 -3.99 5.13
CA THR A 160 -13.90 -2.55 4.90
C THR A 160 -13.44 -1.68 6.07
N THR A 161 -13.58 -2.15 7.31
CA THR A 161 -13.34 -1.35 8.53
C THR A 161 -11.87 -1.02 8.79
N GLU A 162 -10.93 -1.79 8.22
CA GLU A 162 -9.51 -1.70 8.57
C GLU A 162 -8.70 -0.81 7.60
N GLN A 163 -9.32 -0.30 6.54
CA GLN A 163 -8.60 0.33 5.43
C GLN A 163 -8.86 1.83 5.33
N ALA A 164 -7.79 2.60 5.14
CA ALA A 164 -7.83 4.06 5.06
C ALA A 164 -8.18 4.62 3.66
N TYR A 165 -8.58 3.74 2.74
CA TYR A 165 -8.92 4.05 1.35
C TYR A 165 -10.15 3.23 0.93
N ASP A 166 -10.91 3.75 -0.04
CA ASP A 166 -12.12 3.09 -0.54
C ASP A 166 -11.89 2.46 -1.91
N LEU A 167 -11.79 1.13 -1.95
CA LEU A 167 -11.63 0.38 -3.20
C LEU A 167 -12.89 0.38 -4.06
N ALA A 168 -14.08 0.53 -3.48
CA ALA A 168 -15.33 0.57 -4.25
C ALA A 168 -15.35 1.80 -5.17
N SER A 169 -15.01 2.98 -4.64
CA SER A 169 -14.82 4.21 -5.42
C SER A 169 -13.78 4.07 -6.53
N VAL A 170 -12.75 3.24 -6.34
CA VAL A 170 -11.77 2.95 -7.39
C VAL A 170 -12.37 2.08 -8.48
N ILE A 171 -13.13 1.04 -8.15
CA ILE A 171 -13.81 0.23 -9.17
C ILE A 171 -14.80 1.09 -9.95
N GLU A 172 -15.59 1.94 -9.28
CA GLU A 172 -16.49 2.90 -9.93
C GLU A 172 -15.76 3.86 -10.89
N PHE A 173 -14.52 4.24 -10.58
CA PHE A 173 -13.71 5.07 -11.46
C PHE A 173 -13.40 4.38 -12.79
N TYR A 174 -13.15 3.06 -12.76
CA TYR A 174 -12.76 2.26 -13.92
C TYR A 174 -13.96 1.66 -14.67
N SER A 175 -15.15 1.63 -14.06
CA SER A 175 -16.39 1.16 -14.70
C SER A 175 -17.14 2.24 -15.49
N ARG A 176 -16.63 3.47 -15.50
CA ARG A 176 -17.21 4.60 -16.25
C ARG A 176 -16.89 4.54 -17.73
#